data_AF-A0A955HKB5-F1
#
_entry.id   AF-A0A955HKB5-F1
#
_cell.length_a   1.000
_cell.length_b   1.000
_cell.length_c   1.000
_cell.angle_alpha   90.00
_cell.angle_beta   90.00
_cell.angle_gamma   90.00
#
_symmetry.space_group_name_H-M   'P 1'
#
loop_
_entity.id
_entity.type
_entity.pdbx_description
1 polymer ?
#
loop_
_entity_poly.entity_id
_entity_poly.type
_entity_poly.pdbx_seq_one_letter_code
_entity_poly.pdbx_strand_id
1 'polypeptide(L)'
;VLYSIGQLRVGDQILVTNASGTVYTYEVEASEKYEQDAFPTQLVYGDLDYAGLRLITCSGWYDREAKRYSHNRVVFARLIE
;
A
#
# COMPACT_ATOMS: atom_id res chain seq x y z
N VAL A 1 8.51 -4.88 9.03
CA VAL A 1 8.77 -4.33 7.67
C VAL A 1 8.14 -5.26 6.64
N LEU A 2 7.62 -4.73 5.54
CA LEU A 2 6.87 -5.49 4.53
C LEU A 2 7.80 -5.90 3.38
N TYR A 3 8.64 -6.92 3.58
CA TYR A 3 9.70 -7.26 2.62
C TYR A 3 9.19 -7.60 1.21
N SER A 4 8.07 -8.31 1.09
CA SER A 4 7.56 -8.82 -0.20
C SER A 4 6.48 -7.95 -0.84
N ILE A 5 6.11 -6.82 -0.24
CA ILE A 5 5.05 -5.95 -0.80
C ILE A 5 5.37 -5.43 -2.20
N GLY A 6 6.66 -5.30 -2.54
CA GLY A 6 7.10 -4.93 -3.88
C GLY A 6 6.77 -5.97 -4.96
N GLN A 7 6.40 -7.19 -4.57
CA GLN A 7 6.10 -8.29 -5.47
C GLN A 7 4.60 -8.40 -5.79
N LEU A 8 3.74 -7.73 -5.01
CA LEU A 8 2.29 -7.77 -5.22
C LEU A 8 1.92 -7.15 -6.58
N ARG A 9 1.09 -7.87 -7.31
CA ARG A 9 0.56 -7.54 -8.64
C ARG A 9 -0.94 -7.41 -8.59
N VAL A 10 -1.51 -6.76 -9.60
CA VAL A 10 -2.96 -6.69 -9.79
C VAL A 10 -3.55 -8.11 -9.82
N GLY A 11 -4.64 -8.32 -9.07
CA GLY A 11 -5.29 -9.62 -8.91
C GLY A 11 -4.76 -10.48 -7.76
N ASP A 12 -3.63 -10.11 -7.13
CA ASP A 12 -3.18 -10.81 -5.92
C ASP A 12 -4.14 -10.53 -4.76
N GLN A 13 -4.32 -11.52 -3.87
CA GLN A 13 -5.21 -11.41 -2.72
C GLN A 13 -4.46 -11.08 -1.43
N ILE A 14 -5.07 -10.22 -0.61
CA ILE A 14 -4.61 -9.85 0.72
C ILE A 14 -5.70 -10.24 1.73
N LEU A 15 -5.38 -11.17 2.62
CA LEU A 15 -6.28 -11.62 3.67
C LEU A 15 -5.98 -10.83 4.95
N VAL A 16 -7.00 -10.16 5.49
CA VAL A 16 -6.92 -9.39 6.73
C VAL A 16 -7.83 -10.04 7.77
N THR A 17 -7.24 -10.58 8.84
CA THR A 17 -7.99 -11.13 9.97
C THR A 17 -8.19 -10.04 11.02
N ASN A 18 -9.44 -9.76 11.41
CA ASN A 18 -9.72 -8.83 12.50
C ASN A 18 -9.59 -9.51 13.88
N ALA A 19 -9.72 -8.73 14.95
CA ALA A 19 -9.63 -9.24 16.33
C ALA A 19 -10.72 -10.27 16.69
N SER A 20 -11.84 -10.29 15.96
CA SER A 20 -12.93 -11.26 16.11
C SER A 20 -12.70 -12.56 15.33
N GLY A 21 -11.63 -12.66 14.54
CA GLY A 21 -11.32 -13.81 13.70
C GLY A 21 -11.97 -13.80 12.33
N THR A 22 -12.77 -12.78 11.98
CA THR A 22 -13.31 -12.62 10.63
C THR A 22 -12.18 -12.31 9.65
N VAL A 23 -12.16 -13.03 8.53
CA VAL A 23 -11.20 -12.81 7.44
C VAL A 23 -11.88 -12.00 6.36
N TYR A 24 -11.22 -10.92 5.94
CA TYR A 24 -11.61 -10.09 4.82
C TYR A 24 -10.60 -10.28 3.70
N THR A 25 -11.08 -10.54 2.49
CA THR A 25 -10.25 -10.72 1.30
C THR A 25 -10.28 -9.46 0.46
N TYR A 26 -9.12 -8.84 0.27
CA TYR A 26 -8.93 -7.70 -0.62
C TYR A 26 -8.18 -8.15 -1.87
N GLU A 27 -8.58 -7.67 -3.04
CA GLU A 27 -7.85 -7.86 -4.29
C GLU A 27 -7.03 -6.62 -4.63
N VAL A 28 -5.77 -6.80 -5.02
CA VAL A 28 -4.89 -5.71 -5.43
C VAL A 28 -5.35 -5.12 -6.76
N GLU A 29 -5.57 -3.80 -6.77
CA GLU A 29 -5.95 -3.02 -7.96
C GLU A 29 -4.76 -2.31 -8.59
N ALA A 30 -3.77 -1.90 -7.77
CA ALA A 30 -2.57 -1.20 -8.24
C ALA A 30 -1.39 -1.31 -7.27
N SER A 31 -0.17 -1.14 -7.77
CA SER A 31 1.09 -1.23 -6.99
C SER A 31 2.10 -0.20 -7.50
N GLU A 32 2.01 1.01 -6.94
CA GLU A 32 2.69 2.19 -7.46
C GLU A 32 3.88 2.62 -6.59
N LYS A 33 4.78 3.41 -7.18
CA LYS A 33 5.88 4.09 -6.47
C LYS A 33 5.74 5.59 -6.65
N TYR A 34 5.88 6.32 -5.56
CA TYR A 34 5.83 7.78 -5.55
C TYR A 34 7.08 8.32 -4.85
N GLU A 35 7.68 9.35 -5.41
CA GLU A 35 8.71 10.13 -4.73
C GLU A 35 8.14 10.70 -3.44
N GLN A 36 8.96 10.79 -2.39
CA GLN A 36 8.50 11.35 -1.12
C GLN A 36 8.03 12.80 -1.25
N ASP A 37 8.68 13.59 -2.11
CA ASP A 37 8.39 15.02 -2.26
C ASP A 37 7.20 15.29 -3.21
N ALA A 38 6.76 14.27 -3.95
CA ALA A 38 5.58 14.30 -4.82
C ALA A 38 4.52 13.28 -4.38
N PHE A 39 4.51 12.92 -3.09
CA PHE A 39 3.61 11.88 -2.58
C PHE A 39 2.15 12.34 -2.72
N PRO A 40 1.27 11.57 -3.40
CA PRO A 40 -0.08 12.00 -3.71
C PRO A 40 -1.02 11.76 -2.51
N THR A 41 -0.89 12.59 -1.48
CA THR A 41 -1.60 12.48 -0.19
C THR A 41 -3.11 12.27 -0.38
N GLN A 42 -3.76 13.06 -1.24
CA GLN A 42 -5.20 12.94 -1.46
C GLN A 42 -5.61 11.61 -2.10
N LEU A 43 -4.81 11.08 -3.01
CA LEU A 43 -5.07 9.78 -3.64
C LEU A 43 -4.91 8.63 -2.64
N VAL A 44 -3.92 8.72 -1.75
CA VAL A 44 -3.56 7.63 -0.83
C VAL A 44 -4.40 7.65 0.44
N TYR A 45 -4.65 8.82 1.01
CA TYR A 45 -5.31 9.01 2.31
C TYR A 45 -6.70 9.65 2.21
N GLY A 46 -7.12 10.08 1.03
CA GLY A 46 -8.45 10.63 0.83
C GLY A 46 -9.56 9.60 1.10
N ASP A 47 -10.75 10.12 1.36
CA ASP A 47 -11.93 9.30 1.64
C ASP A 47 -12.30 8.40 0.45
N LEU A 48 -12.87 7.25 0.78
CA LEU A 48 -13.34 6.26 -0.18
C LEU A 48 -14.82 5.98 0.07
N ASP A 49 -15.56 5.81 -1.00
CA ASP A 49 -16.96 5.35 -1.00
C ASP A 49 -17.06 3.81 -0.98
N TYR A 50 -15.93 3.11 -0.86
CA TYR A 50 -15.84 1.65 -0.79
C TYR A 50 -14.85 1.18 0.29
N ALA A 51 -14.95 -0.10 0.67
CA ALA A 51 -13.99 -0.75 1.57
C ALA A 51 -12.66 -0.97 0.85
N GLY A 52 -11.73 -0.04 1.04
CA GLY A 52 -10.41 -0.04 0.44
C GLY A 52 -9.29 -0.29 1.44
N LEU A 53 -8.25 -0.99 1.00
CA LEU A 53 -7.01 -1.19 1.73
C LEU A 53 -5.86 -0.47 1.01
N ARG A 54 -5.00 0.22 1.77
CA ARG A 54 -3.74 0.79 1.27
C ARG A 54 -2.59 0.27 2.12
N LEU A 55 -1.63 -0.39 1.50
CA LEU A 55 -0.38 -0.79 2.14
C LEU A 55 0.74 0.14 1.68
N ILE A 56 1.42 0.78 2.63
CA ILE A 56 2.40 1.83 2.36
C ILE A 56 3.75 1.44 2.97
N THR A 57 4.82 1.51 2.19
CA THR A 57 6.17 1.24 2.71
C THR A 57 7.24 2.13 2.06
N CYS A 58 8.34 2.36 2.79
CA CYS A 58 9.53 3.01 2.25
C CYS A 58 10.14 2.15 1.14
N SER A 59 10.56 2.77 0.04
CA SER A 59 11.19 2.09 -1.10
C SER A 59 12.21 2.97 -1.80
N GLY A 60 12.88 2.43 -2.82
CA GLY A 60 13.95 3.13 -3.53
C GLY A 60 15.26 3.11 -2.76
N TRP A 61 16.14 4.06 -3.07
CA TRP A 61 17.44 4.21 -2.42
C TRP A 61 17.30 5.06 -1.16
N TYR A 62 18.18 4.80 -0.18
CA TYR A 62 18.26 5.57 1.04
C TYR A 62 19.14 6.80 0.82
N ASP A 63 18.54 7.98 0.95
CA ASP A 63 19.24 9.25 0.97
C ASP A 63 19.84 9.49 2.36
N ARG A 64 21.17 9.56 2.43
CA ARG A 64 21.91 9.74 3.69
C ARG A 64 21.90 11.18 4.19
N GLU A 65 21.77 12.15 3.28
CA GLU A 65 21.71 13.56 3.63
C GLU A 65 20.34 13.87 4.23
N ALA A 66 19.27 13.48 3.52
CA ALA A 66 17.90 13.63 3.99
C ALA A 66 17.47 12.59 5.04
N LYS A 67 18.32 11.59 5.32
CA LYS A 67 18.10 10.48 6.26
C LYS A 67 16.80 9.70 6.03
N ARG A 68 16.35 9.60 4.78
CA ARG A 68 15.07 8.98 4.41
C ARG A 68 15.20 8.21 3.09
N TYR A 69 14.27 7.29 2.88
CA TYR A 69 14.13 6.66 1.57
C TYR A 69 13.54 7.65 0.57
N SER A 70 13.99 7.60 -0.68
CA SER A 70 13.53 8.49 -1.74
C SER A 70 12.06 8.34 -2.13
N HIS A 71 11.48 7.14 -1.92
CA HIS A 71 10.15 6.81 -2.40
C HIS A 71 9.29 6.11 -1.35
N ASN A 72 7.99 6.17 -1.56
CA ASN A 72 7.02 5.26 -0.97
C ASN A 72 6.46 4.33 -2.05
N ARG A 73 6.31 3.06 -1.73
CA ARG A 73 5.48 2.13 -2.49
C ARG A 73 4.10 2.08 -1.86
N VAL A 74 3.07 2.19 -2.68
CA VAL A 74 1.67 2.11 -2.26
C VAL A 74 0.98 1.01 -3.04
N VAL A 75 0.44 0.02 -2.34
CA VAL A 75 -0.45 -1.00 -2.92
C VAL A 75 -1.87 -0.62 -2.59
N PHE A 76 -2.70 -0.49 -3.62
CA PHE A 76 -4.12 -0.23 -3.52
C PHE A 76 -4.88 -1.54 -3.70
N ALA A 77 -5.84 -1.80 -2.83
CA ALA A 77 -6.68 -2.98 -2.90
C ALA A 77 -8.12 -2.67 -2.50
N ARG A 78 -9.07 -3.47 -2.98
CA ARG A 78 -10.51 -3.36 -2.70
C ARG A 78 -11.04 -4.66 -2.12
N LEU A 79 -11.93 -4.57 -1.14
CA LEU A 79 -12.60 -5.73 -0.55
C LEU A 79 -13.43 -6.47 -1.61
N ILE A 80 -13.30 -7.79 -1.66
CA ILE A 80 -14.10 -8.67 -2.53
C ILE A 80 -14.93 -9.71 -1.76
N GLU A 81 -14.52 -10.07 -0.53
CA GLU A 81 -15.21 -11.02 0.35
C GLU A 81 -14.97 -10.70 1.83
#